data_AF-A0A497MU90-F1
#
_entry.id   AF-A0A497MU90-F1
#
_cell.length_a   1.000
_cell.length_b   1.000
_cell.length_c   1.000
_cell.angle_alpha   90.00
_cell.angle_beta   90.00
_cell.angle_gamma   90.00
#
_symmetry.space_group_name_H-M   'P 1'
#
loop_
_entity.id
_entity.type
_entity.pdbx_description
1 polymer ?
#
loop_
_entity_poly.entity_id
_entity_poly.type
_entity_poly.pdbx_seq_one_letter_code
_entity_poly.pdbx_strand_id
1 'polypeptide(L)'
;VMVVKALQRKGESSKLKLVEGGIAPENFTGKIVSEKPTHILMVDAAVFEGEPGSVRLFPIEQVSGLALSTHRLPLTFLAEYLQRSIPQVKIALLAVKPGKVGFGLKPSRKIVKTAERLAEAVFKAVEEA
;
A
#
# COMPACT_ATOMS: atom_id res chain seq x y z
N VAL A 1 1.27 -7.23 0.20
CA VAL A 1 1.34 -8.15 1.38
C VAL A 1 2.64 -8.09 2.19
N MET A 2 3.84 -8.06 1.58
CA MET A 2 5.11 -8.13 2.34
C MET A 2 5.30 -7.01 3.38
N VAL A 3 4.96 -5.77 3.03
CA VAL A 3 5.07 -4.62 3.95
C VAL A 3 4.12 -4.79 5.14
N VAL A 4 2.88 -5.20 4.90
CA VAL A 4 1.88 -5.45 5.96
C VAL A 4 2.36 -6.56 6.90
N LYS A 5 2.91 -7.66 6.37
CA LYS A 5 3.50 -8.72 7.19
C LYS A 5 4.72 -8.27 7.99
N ALA A 6 5.51 -7.35 7.45
CA ALA A 6 6.63 -6.76 8.18
C ALA A 6 6.14 -5.80 9.30
N LEU A 7 5.06 -5.05 9.06
CA LEU A 7 4.41 -4.21 10.08
C LEU A 7 3.81 -5.03 11.22
N GLN A 8 3.13 -6.16 10.93
CA GLN A 8 2.59 -7.06 11.96
C GLN A 8 3.66 -7.55 12.94
N ARG A 9 4.91 -7.71 12.50
CA ARG A 9 6.03 -8.13 13.36
C ARG A 9 6.57 -7.03 14.27
N LYS A 10 6.17 -5.77 14.08
CA LYS A 10 6.62 -4.62 14.89
C LYS A 10 5.85 -4.48 16.20
N GLY A 11 4.71 -5.16 16.33
CA GLY A 11 3.85 -5.10 17.50
C GLY A 11 2.50 -4.48 17.18
N GLU A 12 1.65 -4.40 18.20
CA GLU A 12 0.34 -3.77 18.10
C GLU A 12 0.47 -2.25 18.27
N SER A 13 -0.36 -1.51 17.55
CA SER A 13 -0.53 -0.07 17.72
C SER A 13 -2.01 0.24 17.65
N SER A 14 -2.51 1.05 18.59
CA SER A 14 -3.90 1.52 18.59
C SER A 14 -4.18 2.47 17.42
N LYS A 15 -3.14 3.07 16.82
CA LYS A 15 -3.22 4.00 15.69
C LYS A 15 -3.21 3.29 14.33
N LEU A 16 -2.87 1.99 14.27
CA LEU A 16 -2.72 1.23 13.03
C LEU A 16 -3.71 0.07 12.92
N LYS A 17 -4.41 0.03 11.79
CA LYS A 17 -5.20 -1.14 11.38
C LYS A 17 -4.61 -1.72 10.10
N LEU A 18 -4.17 -2.98 10.17
CA LEU A 18 -3.48 -3.64 9.08
C LEU A 18 -4.45 -4.52 8.28
N VAL A 19 -4.46 -4.36 6.95
CA VAL A 19 -5.29 -5.14 6.03
C VAL A 19 -4.41 -5.77 4.94
N GLU A 20 -4.49 -7.09 4.79
CA GLU A 20 -3.82 -7.81 3.70
C GLU A 20 -4.77 -7.96 2.50
N GLY A 21 -4.77 -6.96 1.60
CA GLY A 21 -5.66 -6.95 0.42
C GLY A 21 -5.37 -8.02 -0.64
N GLY A 22 -4.18 -8.64 -0.61
CA GLY A 22 -3.81 -9.69 -1.56
C GLY A 22 -3.96 -9.24 -3.03
N ILE A 23 -4.64 -10.07 -3.83
CA ILE A 23 -4.98 -9.79 -5.23
C ILE A 23 -6.32 -9.06 -5.40
N ALA A 24 -7.15 -9.03 -4.35
CA ALA A 24 -8.53 -8.55 -4.40
C ALA A 24 -8.81 -7.61 -3.21
N PRO A 25 -8.18 -6.42 -3.16
CA PRO A 25 -8.33 -5.47 -2.07
C PRO A 25 -9.78 -4.94 -1.90
N GLU A 26 -10.60 -5.00 -2.95
CA GLU A 26 -12.02 -4.61 -2.96
C GLU A 26 -12.88 -5.41 -1.98
N ASN A 27 -12.49 -6.66 -1.69
CA ASN A 27 -13.19 -7.53 -0.74
C ASN A 27 -13.13 -7.03 0.71
N PHE A 28 -12.25 -6.06 1.01
CA PHE A 28 -12.03 -5.54 2.35
C PHE A 28 -12.67 -4.17 2.58
N THR A 29 -13.38 -3.62 1.59
CA THR A 29 -14.04 -2.30 1.65
C THR A 29 -14.91 -2.14 2.90
N GLY A 30 -15.83 -3.08 3.16
CA GLY A 30 -16.70 -3.02 4.34
C GLY A 30 -15.93 -2.98 5.66
N LYS A 31 -14.87 -3.78 5.77
CA LYS A 31 -13.98 -3.77 6.94
C LYS A 31 -13.29 -2.41 7.08
N ILE A 32 -12.68 -1.90 6.02
CA ILE A 32 -11.97 -0.61 6.03
C ILE A 32 -12.92 0.53 6.43
N VAL A 33 -14.13 0.56 5.87
CA VAL A 33 -15.15 1.58 6.19
C VAL A 33 -15.57 1.50 7.67
N SER A 34 -15.72 0.28 8.21
CA SER A 34 -16.12 0.09 9.62
C SER A 34 -15.10 0.61 10.63
N GLU A 35 -13.80 0.64 10.27
CA GLU A 35 -12.73 1.18 11.12
C GLU A 35 -12.75 2.73 11.19
N LYS A 36 -13.49 3.40 10.31
CA LYS A 36 -13.59 4.87 10.21
C LYS A 36 -12.21 5.57 10.25
N PRO A 37 -11.25 5.18 9.40
CA PRO A 37 -9.90 5.74 9.42
C PRO A 37 -9.89 7.20 8.99
N THR A 38 -8.97 7.99 9.55
CA THR A 38 -8.67 9.34 9.06
C THR A 38 -7.74 9.31 7.84
N HIS A 39 -6.90 8.28 7.74
CA HIS A 39 -5.92 8.09 6.67
C HIS A 39 -5.89 6.63 6.21
N ILE A 40 -5.74 6.43 4.90
CA ILE A 40 -5.56 5.12 4.27
C ILE A 40 -4.26 5.16 3.47
N LEU A 41 -3.31 4.30 3.84
CA LEU A 41 -2.07 4.09 3.09
C LEU A 41 -2.16 2.78 2.33
N MET A 42 -2.39 2.85 1.03
CA MET A 42 -2.35 1.70 0.15
C MET A 42 -0.88 1.37 -0.14
N VAL A 43 -0.50 0.09 -0.13
CA VAL A 43 0.88 -0.33 -0.40
C VAL A 43 0.88 -1.38 -1.49
N ASP A 44 1.45 -1.05 -2.65
CA ASP A 44 1.47 -1.96 -3.79
C ASP A 44 2.78 -1.85 -4.61
N ALA A 45 3.04 -2.90 -5.38
CA ALA A 45 4.10 -2.88 -6.37
C ALA A 45 3.64 -2.09 -7.61
N ALA A 46 4.45 -1.13 -8.06
CA ALA A 46 4.15 -0.33 -9.23
C ALA A 46 5.42 -0.08 -10.04
N VAL A 47 5.38 -0.12 -11.37
CA VAL A 47 6.47 0.35 -12.23
C VAL A 47 6.40 1.87 -12.39
N PHE A 48 7.54 2.50 -12.24
CA PHE A 48 7.76 3.91 -12.46
C PHE A 48 9.26 4.06 -12.74
N GLU A 49 9.74 5.25 -13.08
CA GLU A 49 11.17 5.45 -13.29
C GLU A 49 11.98 5.19 -12.00
N GLY A 50 13.14 4.54 -12.15
CA GLY A 50 14.02 4.19 -11.02
C GLY A 50 14.46 2.74 -11.02
N GLU A 51 15.13 2.33 -9.95
CA GLU A 51 15.70 1.00 -9.78
C GLU A 51 14.73 0.06 -9.03
N PRO A 52 14.83 -1.28 -9.18
CA PRO A 52 14.11 -2.21 -8.33
C PRO A 52 14.30 -1.88 -6.84
N GLY A 53 13.22 -1.80 -6.08
CA GLY A 53 13.22 -1.41 -4.67
C GLY A 53 13.18 0.10 -4.42
N SER A 54 13.17 0.94 -5.46
CA SER A 54 12.79 2.35 -5.33
C SER A 54 11.38 2.46 -4.77
N VAL A 55 11.14 3.51 -3.98
CA VAL A 55 9.86 3.75 -3.32
C VAL A 55 9.40 5.16 -3.64
N ARG A 56 8.10 5.33 -3.89
CA ARG A 56 7.50 6.64 -4.08
C ARG A 56 6.13 6.68 -3.41
N LEU A 57 5.83 7.78 -2.74
CA LEU A 57 4.49 8.06 -2.24
C LEU A 57 3.76 8.90 -3.28
N PHE A 58 2.58 8.46 -3.67
CA PHE A 58 1.71 9.17 -4.59
C PHE A 58 0.40 9.54 -3.88
N PRO A 59 -0.03 10.81 -3.93
CA PRO A 59 -1.42 11.15 -3.72
C PRO A 59 -2.29 10.34 -4.69
N ILE A 60 -3.43 9.85 -4.24
CA ILE A 60 -4.23 8.94 -5.06
C ILE A 60 -4.69 9.60 -6.38
N GLU A 61 -4.90 10.92 -6.36
CA GLU A 61 -5.30 11.73 -7.50
C GLU A 61 -4.24 11.71 -8.63
N GLN A 62 -2.96 11.54 -8.27
CA GLN A 62 -1.84 11.48 -9.22
C GLN A 62 -1.63 10.08 -9.80
N VAL A 63 -2.31 9.05 -9.30
CA VAL A 63 -2.14 7.66 -9.75
C VAL A 63 -2.83 7.40 -11.10
N SER A 64 -3.87 8.15 -11.43
CA SER A 64 -4.70 8.03 -12.64
C SER A 64 -3.94 8.18 -13.97
N GLY A 65 -2.85 8.94 -13.99
CA GLY A 65 -2.05 9.23 -15.20
C GLY A 65 -0.85 8.32 -15.45
N LEU A 66 -0.55 7.40 -14.53
CA LEU A 66 0.51 6.43 -14.77
C LEU A 66 -0.11 5.26 -15.60
N ALA A 67 0.59 4.74 -16.61
CA ALA A 67 0.24 3.50 -17.37
C ALA A 67 1.06 2.28 -16.88
N LEU A 68 0.41 1.20 -16.41
CA LEU A 68 1.03 0.06 -15.72
C LEU A 68 0.01 -1.06 -15.68
N SER A 69 0.43 -2.15 -16.28
CA SER A 69 0.16 -3.53 -15.90
C SER A 69 -1.05 -3.86 -14.99
N THR A 70 -1.93 -4.65 -15.59
CA THR A 70 -2.91 -5.66 -15.12
C THR A 70 -3.87 -5.38 -13.95
N HIS A 71 -3.63 -4.49 -12.98
CA HIS A 71 -4.55 -4.26 -11.84
C HIS A 71 -4.78 -2.78 -11.49
N ARG A 72 -4.74 -1.90 -12.49
CA ARG A 72 -4.75 -0.45 -12.25
C ARG A 72 -6.05 0.31 -12.14
N LEU A 73 -7.04 -0.01 -12.97
CA LEU A 73 -8.40 0.50 -12.74
C LEU A 73 -8.93 0.12 -11.33
N PRO A 74 -8.63 -1.08 -10.78
CA PRO A 74 -9.08 -1.44 -9.43
C PRO A 74 -8.70 -0.46 -8.29
N LEU A 75 -7.46 0.03 -8.21
CA LEU A 75 -7.00 0.75 -7.02
C LEU A 75 -7.51 2.20 -6.93
N THR A 76 -7.54 2.93 -8.04
CA THR A 76 -8.10 4.29 -8.06
C THR A 76 -9.61 4.25 -7.83
N PHE A 77 -10.33 3.30 -8.44
CA PHE A 77 -11.77 3.12 -8.18
C PHE A 77 -12.05 2.69 -6.74
N LEU A 78 -11.23 1.80 -6.18
CA LEU A 78 -11.32 1.42 -4.76
C LEU A 78 -11.14 2.64 -3.86
N ALA A 79 -10.14 3.47 -4.14
CA ALA A 79 -9.89 4.67 -3.35
C ALA A 79 -11.04 5.70 -3.50
N GLU A 80 -11.57 5.91 -4.71
CA GLU A 80 -12.75 6.74 -4.92
C GLU A 80 -13.96 6.24 -4.14
N TYR A 81 -14.22 4.93 -4.16
CA TYR A 81 -15.29 4.32 -3.37
C TYR A 81 -15.10 4.57 -1.87
N LEU A 82 -13.87 4.38 -1.36
CA LEU A 82 -13.54 4.61 0.04
C LEU A 82 -13.66 6.09 0.43
N GLN A 83 -13.25 7.02 -0.43
CA GLN A 83 -13.41 8.47 -0.23
C GLN A 83 -14.88 8.88 -0.18
N ARG A 84 -15.75 8.25 -0.99
CA ARG A 84 -17.20 8.48 -0.92
C ARG A 84 -17.84 7.89 0.34
N SER A 85 -17.31 6.76 0.81
CA SER A 85 -17.85 6.03 1.96
C SER A 85 -17.37 6.58 3.31
N ILE A 86 -16.19 7.23 3.34
CA ILE A 86 -15.55 7.75 4.55
C ILE A 86 -15.26 9.23 4.32
N PRO A 87 -16.12 10.13 4.83
CA PRO A 87 -15.95 11.57 4.63
C PRO A 87 -14.57 12.06 5.12
N GLN A 88 -13.91 12.89 4.31
CA GLN A 88 -12.62 13.53 4.63
C GLN A 88 -11.42 12.60 4.78
N VAL A 89 -11.56 11.30 4.46
CA VAL A 89 -10.43 10.38 4.49
C VAL A 89 -9.34 10.80 3.50
N LYS A 90 -8.09 10.79 3.96
CA LYS A 90 -6.93 11.02 3.08
C LYS A 90 -6.39 9.68 2.60
N ILE A 91 -6.20 9.52 1.30
CA ILE A 91 -5.70 8.27 0.71
C ILE A 91 -4.43 8.53 -0.09
N ALA A 92 -3.42 7.71 0.14
CA ALA A 92 -2.17 7.73 -0.63
C ALA A 92 -1.71 6.32 -0.99
N LEU A 93 -0.95 6.22 -2.08
CA LEU A 93 -0.31 4.99 -2.55
C LEU A 93 1.18 5.05 -2.27
N LEU A 94 1.67 4.16 -1.40
CA LEU A 94 3.08 3.86 -1.24
C LEU A 94 3.48 2.78 -2.24
N ALA A 95 4.05 3.21 -3.36
CA ALA A 95 4.45 2.38 -4.48
C ALA A 95 5.89 1.89 -4.32
N VAL A 96 6.11 0.58 -4.50
CA VAL A 96 7.44 -0.02 -4.52
C VAL A 96 7.74 -0.54 -5.92
N LYS A 97 8.87 -0.12 -6.51
CA LYS A 97 9.29 -0.62 -7.82
C LYS A 97 9.68 -2.09 -7.71
N PRO A 98 8.99 -3.02 -8.39
CA PRO A 98 9.38 -4.42 -8.36
C PRO A 98 10.70 -4.65 -9.12
N GLY A 99 11.36 -5.76 -8.81
CA GLY A 99 12.43 -6.31 -9.65
C GLY A 99 11.85 -7.19 -10.74
N LYS A 100 12.38 -8.41 -10.87
CA LYS A 100 11.79 -9.43 -11.75
C LYS A 100 10.47 -9.94 -11.16
N VAL A 101 9.43 -9.99 -12.00
CA VAL A 101 8.10 -10.53 -11.65
C VAL A 101 7.82 -11.70 -12.59
N GLY A 102 7.32 -12.81 -12.05
CA GLY A 102 7.04 -14.02 -12.82
C GLY A 102 6.54 -15.14 -11.90
N PHE A 103 5.80 -16.09 -12.49
CA PHE A 103 5.27 -17.23 -11.74
C PHE A 103 6.41 -18.05 -11.11
N GLY A 104 6.27 -18.40 -9.83
CA GLY A 104 7.29 -19.13 -9.06
C GLY A 104 8.53 -18.31 -8.66
N LEU A 105 8.64 -17.04 -9.08
CA LEU A 105 9.77 -16.18 -8.69
C LEU A 105 9.58 -15.63 -7.27
N LYS A 106 10.63 -15.75 -6.46
CA LYS A 106 10.68 -15.14 -5.13
C LYS A 106 11.15 -13.68 -5.21
N PRO A 107 10.66 -12.79 -4.34
CA PRO A 107 11.18 -11.44 -4.21
C PRO A 107 12.69 -11.45 -3.96
N SER A 108 13.42 -10.55 -4.61
CA SER A 108 14.87 -10.44 -4.36
C SER A 108 15.15 -9.94 -2.94
N ARG A 109 16.35 -10.23 -2.42
CA ARG A 109 16.81 -9.71 -1.11
C ARG A 109 16.66 -8.19 -1.01
N LYS A 110 16.85 -7.46 -2.13
CA LYS A 110 16.68 -6.00 -2.18
C LYS A 110 15.22 -5.61 -1.88
N ILE A 111 14.24 -6.28 -2.51
CA ILE A 111 12.81 -6.01 -2.27
C ILE A 111 12.39 -6.36 -0.84
N VAL A 112 12.89 -7.48 -0.30
CA VAL A 112 12.63 -7.86 1.10
C VAL A 112 13.12 -6.77 2.06
N LYS A 113 14.37 -6.33 1.90
CA LYS A 113 14.94 -5.25 2.72
C LYS A 113 14.20 -3.93 2.56
N THR A 114 13.75 -3.59 1.34
CA THR A 114 12.92 -2.41 1.11
C THR A 114 11.61 -2.51 1.90
N ALA A 115 10.92 -3.66 1.85
CA ALA A 115 9.67 -3.84 2.59
C ALA A 115 9.84 -3.71 4.11
N GLU A 116 10.94 -4.25 4.66
CA GLU A 116 11.27 -4.11 6.09
C GLU A 116 11.57 -2.66 6.49
N ARG A 117 12.33 -1.94 5.66
CA ARG A 117 12.62 -0.52 5.87
C ARG A 117 11.35 0.34 5.81
N LEU A 118 10.43 0.02 4.89
CA LEU A 118 9.16 0.72 4.81
C LEU A 118 8.26 0.45 6.00
N ALA A 119 8.18 -0.80 6.46
CA ALA A 119 7.44 -1.11 7.68
C ALA A 119 7.97 -0.33 8.89
N GLU A 120 9.30 -0.25 9.05
CA GLU A 120 9.93 0.55 10.10
C GLU A 120 9.58 2.04 9.98
N ALA A 121 9.70 2.62 8.78
CA ALA A 121 9.43 4.03 8.54
C ALA A 121 7.95 4.38 8.77
N VAL A 122 7.03 3.54 8.29
CA VAL A 122 5.58 3.73 8.49
C VAL A 122 5.21 3.60 9.96
N PHE A 123 5.75 2.59 10.66
CA PHE A 123 5.46 2.41 12.08
C PHE A 123 5.89 3.64 12.90
N LYS A 124 7.13 4.12 12.69
CA LYS A 124 7.63 5.34 13.35
C LYS A 124 6.80 6.57 13.03
N ALA A 125 6.52 6.80 11.75
CA ALA A 125 5.76 7.97 11.31
C ALA A 125 4.34 8.03 11.91
N VAL A 126 3.71 6.87 12.16
CA VAL A 126 2.38 6.83 12.77
C VAL A 126 2.43 6.96 14.29
N GLU A 127 3.46 6.43 14.95
CA GLU A 127 3.63 6.61 16.39
C GLU A 127 3.95 8.06 16.76
N GLU A 128 4.74 8.75 15.92
CA GLU A 128 5.16 10.14 16.09
C GLU A 128 4.09 11.20 15.72
N ALA A 129 3.05 10.81 14.98
CA ALA A 129 1.94 11.69 14.56
C ALA A 129 0.78 11.74 15.56
#